data_AF-A0A3A5V563-F1
#
_entry.id   AF-A0A3A5V563-F1
#
_cell.length_a   1.000
_cell.length_b   1.000
_cell.length_c   1.000
_cell.angle_alpha   90.00
_cell.angle_beta   90.00
_cell.angle_gamma   90.00
#
_symmetry.space_group_name_H-M   'P 1'
#
loop_
_entity.id
_entity.type
_entity.pdbx_description
1 polymer ?
#
loop_
_entity_poly.entity_id
_entity_poly.type
_entity_poly.pdbx_seq_one_letter_code
_entity_poly.pdbx_strand_id
1 'polypeptide(L)'
;MTSDSMSDRLDILVGKESCPVCGTISQKGTARCPECGTFHSGLHLEDREPPTPEERIKARTIDPTDYSINPGAAIADEDFEGDENNVKNWAGGSTDFSFIDDKPVSIIDLEVPESEEIESD
;
A
#
# COMPACT_ATOMS: atom_id res chain seq x y z
N MET A 1 -59.07 -2.24 -8.68
CA MET A 1 -57.73 -1.76 -9.03
C MET A 1 -57.30 -0.79 -7.94
N THR A 2 -56.97 -1.31 -6.77
CA THR A 2 -56.55 -0.50 -5.62
C THR A 2 -55.04 -0.36 -5.71
N SER A 3 -54.61 0.84 -6.10
CA SER A 3 -53.24 1.32 -6.04
C SER A 3 -52.80 1.37 -4.58
N ASP A 4 -52.17 0.29 -4.10
CA ASP A 4 -51.47 0.26 -2.83
C ASP A 4 -50.16 1.05 -3.00
N SER A 5 -50.21 2.32 -2.61
CA SER A 5 -49.04 3.18 -2.44
C SER A 5 -48.26 2.70 -1.21
N MET A 6 -47.69 1.50 -1.27
CA MET A 6 -46.63 1.10 -0.36
C MET A 6 -45.39 1.91 -0.75
N SER A 7 -44.89 2.75 0.15
CA SER A 7 -43.64 3.47 0.00
C SER A 7 -42.60 2.57 -0.66
N ASP A 8 -41.95 3.08 -1.71
CA ASP A 8 -40.95 2.31 -2.44
C ASP A 8 -39.84 1.91 -1.46
N ARG A 9 -39.58 0.61 -1.35
CA ARG A 9 -38.52 0.11 -0.47
C ARG A 9 -37.14 0.60 -0.89
N LEU A 10 -36.99 1.05 -2.13
CA LEU A 10 -35.76 1.64 -2.66
C LEU A 10 -35.55 3.09 -2.21
N ASP A 11 -36.55 3.75 -1.60
CA ASP A 11 -36.38 5.11 -1.06
C ASP A 11 -35.27 5.19 -0.01
N ILE A 12 -34.94 4.09 0.67
CA ILE A 12 -33.83 4.01 1.63
C ILE A 12 -32.45 4.26 0.98
N LEU A 13 -32.34 4.03 -0.33
CA LEU A 13 -31.10 4.18 -1.11
C LEU A 13 -30.98 5.58 -1.73
N VAL A 14 -32.00 6.42 -1.59
CA VAL A 14 -31.93 7.80 -2.08
C VAL A 14 -30.81 8.55 -1.35
N GLY A 15 -29.90 9.16 -2.13
CA GLY A 15 -28.73 9.86 -1.60
C GLY A 15 -27.62 8.94 -1.07
N LYS A 16 -27.61 7.66 -1.48
CA LYS A 16 -26.48 6.74 -1.26
C LYS A 16 -25.70 6.53 -2.56
N GLU A 17 -24.43 6.15 -2.43
CA GLU A 17 -23.55 5.76 -3.53
C GLU A 17 -22.87 4.42 -3.23
N SER A 18 -22.58 3.63 -4.27
CA SER A 18 -21.86 2.36 -4.15
C SER A 18 -20.38 2.56 -4.42
N CYS A 19 -19.52 2.01 -3.57
CA CYS A 19 -18.07 1.99 -3.80
C CYS A 19 -17.73 1.15 -5.05
N PRO A 20 -17.00 1.68 -6.05
CA PRO A 20 -16.57 0.91 -7.23
C PRO A 20 -15.57 -0.21 -6.92
N VAL A 21 -14.94 -0.22 -5.74
CA VAL A 21 -13.91 -1.20 -5.38
C VAL A 21 -14.50 -2.39 -4.62
N CYS A 22 -15.34 -2.14 -3.63
CA CYS A 22 -15.88 -3.21 -2.77
C CYS A 22 -17.41 -3.31 -2.74
N GLY A 23 -18.12 -2.46 -3.49
CA GLY A 23 -19.59 -2.48 -3.59
C GLY A 23 -20.34 -1.95 -2.36
N THR A 24 -19.64 -1.50 -1.32
CA THR A 24 -20.28 -0.96 -0.11
C THR A 24 -21.12 0.27 -0.42
N ILE A 25 -22.37 0.28 0.04
CA ILE A 25 -23.28 1.42 -0.11
C ILE A 25 -23.04 2.39 1.05
N SER A 26 -22.74 3.65 0.74
CA SER A 26 -22.44 4.71 1.71
C SER A 26 -23.19 5.99 1.37
N GLN A 27 -23.17 6.99 2.26
CA GLN A 27 -23.79 8.29 1.97
C GLN A 27 -23.11 8.98 0.79
N LYS A 28 -23.89 9.58 -0.12
CA LYS A 28 -23.30 10.30 -1.26
C LYS A 28 -22.39 11.43 -0.77
N GLY A 29 -21.17 11.46 -1.28
CA GLY A 29 -20.16 12.46 -0.93
C GLY A 29 -19.24 12.04 0.21
N THR A 30 -19.14 10.74 0.55
CA THR A 30 -18.06 10.33 1.47
C THR A 30 -16.72 10.52 0.79
N ALA A 31 -15.75 11.09 1.51
CA ALA A 31 -14.39 11.19 0.98
C ALA A 31 -13.74 9.81 0.82
N ARG A 32 -14.12 8.85 1.67
CA ARG A 32 -13.52 7.52 1.80
C ARG A 32 -14.56 6.44 2.07
N CYS A 33 -14.43 5.29 1.41
CA CYS A 33 -15.23 4.12 1.71
C CYS A 33 -14.97 3.61 3.14
N PRO A 34 -16.01 3.34 3.95
CA PRO A 34 -15.85 2.85 5.32
C PRO A 34 -15.27 1.42 5.41
N GLU A 35 -15.37 0.63 4.34
CA GLU A 35 -14.93 -0.77 4.32
C GLU A 35 -13.52 -0.91 3.73
N CYS A 36 -13.35 -0.61 2.43
CA CYS A 36 -12.06 -0.80 1.75
C CYS A 36 -11.12 0.39 1.87
N GLY A 37 -11.58 1.50 2.44
CA GLY A 37 -10.76 2.70 2.62
C GLY A 37 -10.36 3.41 1.32
N THR A 38 -10.97 3.09 0.18
CA THR A 38 -10.74 3.77 -1.10
C THR A 38 -11.27 5.21 -1.04
N PHE A 39 -10.52 6.16 -1.60
CA PHE A 39 -10.95 7.55 -1.72
C PHE A 39 -11.85 7.74 -2.94
N HIS A 40 -13.02 8.36 -2.75
CA HIS A 40 -13.97 8.71 -3.83
C HIS A 40 -13.81 10.15 -4.32
N SER A 41 -12.98 10.95 -3.64
CA SER A 41 -12.67 12.32 -4.01
C SER A 41 -11.16 12.56 -3.92
N GLY A 42 -10.58 13.17 -4.96
CA GLY A 42 -9.19 13.64 -4.95
C GLY A 42 -8.99 14.94 -4.15
N LEU A 43 -10.07 15.54 -3.62
CA LEU A 43 -10.02 16.83 -2.91
C LEU A 43 -9.11 16.81 -1.67
N HIS A 44 -8.94 15.64 -1.03
CA HIS A 44 -8.10 15.48 0.15
C HIS A 44 -6.69 14.98 -0.18
N LEU A 45 -6.40 14.70 -1.44
CA LEU A 45 -5.08 14.37 -1.93
C LEU A 45 -4.54 15.64 -2.57
N GLU A 46 -4.03 16.54 -1.73
CA GLU A 46 -3.24 17.65 -2.25
C GLU A 46 -1.97 17.06 -2.88
N ASP A 47 -1.90 17.13 -4.20
CA ASP A 47 -0.66 16.86 -4.94
C ASP A 47 0.35 17.96 -4.60
N ARG A 48 1.00 17.80 -3.44
CA ARG A 48 2.10 18.68 -3.06
C ARG A 48 3.30 18.34 -3.94
N GLU A 49 3.87 19.37 -4.56
CA GLU A 49 5.16 19.20 -5.22
C GLU A 49 6.19 18.75 -4.18
N PRO A 50 7.04 17.75 -4.49
CA PRO A 50 8.09 17.35 -3.58
C PRO A 50 8.98 18.58 -3.32
N PRO A 51 9.42 18.81 -2.07
CA PRO A 51 10.31 19.93 -1.78
C PRO A 51 11.55 19.83 -2.65
N THR A 52 11.98 20.96 -3.19
CA THR A 52 13.20 21.04 -4.00
C THR A 52 14.40 20.57 -3.16
N PRO A 53 15.50 20.10 -3.77
CA PRO A 53 16.68 19.66 -3.03
C PRO A 53 17.22 20.69 -2.02
N GLU A 54 17.02 21.99 -2.29
CA GLU A 54 17.42 23.10 -1.43
C GLU A 54 16.50 23.27 -0.21
N GLU A 55 15.21 22.93 -0.35
CA GLU A 55 14.19 22.98 0.70
C GLU A 55 14.12 21.70 1.54
N ARG A 56 14.84 20.64 1.15
CA ARG A 56 14.97 19.45 1.97
C ARG A 56 15.60 19.86 3.30
N ILE A 57 14.87 19.62 4.38
CA ILE A 57 15.35 19.84 5.75
C ILE A 57 16.72 19.17 5.87
N LYS A 58 17.77 19.97 6.04
CA LYS A 58 19.11 19.43 6.32
C LYS A 58 19.00 18.48 7.50
N ALA A 59 19.63 17.32 7.39
CA ALA A 59 19.75 16.40 8.50
C ALA A 59 20.24 17.19 9.72
N ARG A 60 19.35 17.40 10.69
CA ARG A 60 19.73 18.05 11.94
C ARG A 60 20.62 17.07 12.70
N THR A 61 21.68 17.58 13.31
CA THR A 61 22.44 16.81 14.29
C THR A 61 21.53 16.58 15.48
N ILE A 62 20.98 15.37 15.56
CA ILE A 62 20.18 14.91 16.69
C ILE A 62 21.15 14.33 17.72
N ASP A 63 21.06 14.79 18.96
CA ASP A 63 21.71 14.11 20.07
C ASP A 63 20.86 12.87 20.43
N PRO A 64 21.40 11.65 20.37
CA PRO A 64 20.68 10.45 20.79
C PRO A 64 20.16 10.53 22.24
N THR A 65 20.80 11.33 23.10
CA THR A 65 20.36 11.55 24.48
C THR A 65 19.02 12.28 24.56
N ASP A 66 18.63 13.08 23.56
CA ASP A 66 17.32 13.75 23.49
C ASP A 66 16.14 12.76 23.39
N TYR A 67 16.43 11.52 22.99
CA TYR A 67 15.46 10.43 22.84
C TYR A 67 15.59 9.36 23.92
N SER A 68 16.52 9.54 24.86
CA SER A 68 16.71 8.61 25.97
C SER A 68 15.64 8.81 27.04
N ILE A 69 15.03 7.71 27.50
CA ILE A 69 14.13 7.73 28.67
C ILE A 69 14.89 8.10 29.95
N ASN A 70 16.21 7.91 29.98
CA ASN A 70 17.08 8.27 31.09
C ASN A 70 18.43 8.82 30.59
N PRO A 71 18.67 10.14 30.71
CA PRO A 71 19.91 10.79 30.25
C PRO A 71 21.19 10.35 30.97
N GLY A 72 21.07 9.68 32.12
CA GLY A 72 22.20 9.17 32.91
C GLY A 72 22.50 7.69 32.70
N ALA A 73 21.71 6.99 31.89
CA ALA A 73 21.96 5.59 31.55
C ALA A 73 22.89 5.52 30.34
N ALA A 74 24.02 4.80 30.48
CA ALA A 74 24.84 4.47 29.33
C ALA A 74 24.02 3.63 28.35
N ILE A 75 24.13 3.94 27.05
CA ILE A 75 23.60 3.06 26.00
C ILE A 75 24.36 1.75 26.14
N ALA A 76 23.65 0.64 26.35
CA ALA A 76 24.29 -0.67 26.38
C ALA A 76 24.83 -0.97 24.98
N ASP A 77 26.09 -1.41 24.91
CA ASP A 77 26.64 -1.99 23.69
C ASP A 77 25.91 -3.32 23.46
N GLU A 78 24.87 -3.30 22.61
CA GLU A 78 24.17 -4.51 22.19
C GLU A 78 25.00 -5.18 21.10
N ASP A 79 25.70 -6.25 21.45
CA ASP A 79 26.28 -7.16 20.46
C ASP A 79 25.15 -8.03 19.89
N PHE A 80 24.92 -7.89 18.59
CA PHE A 80 23.95 -8.73 17.89
C PHE A 80 24.50 -10.15 17.78
N GLU A 81 23.98 -11.09 18.57
CA GLU A 81 24.32 -12.54 18.50
C GLU A 81 23.77 -13.24 17.24
N GLY A 82 23.50 -12.49 16.16
CA GLY A 82 23.14 -13.10 14.89
C GLY A 82 24.37 -13.71 14.22
N ASP A 83 24.21 -14.89 13.63
CA ASP A 83 25.23 -15.48 12.77
C ASP A 83 25.46 -14.54 11.58
N GLU A 84 26.57 -13.80 11.59
CA GLU A 84 26.97 -12.89 10.51
C GLU A 84 27.03 -13.61 9.15
N ASN A 85 27.21 -14.94 9.13
CA ASN A 85 27.19 -15.73 7.90
C ASN A 85 25.77 -15.96 7.34
N ASN A 86 24.72 -15.74 8.13
CA ASN A 86 23.32 -15.85 7.71
C ASN A 86 22.75 -14.49 7.27
N VAL A 87 23.46 -13.39 7.53
CA VAL A 87 23.06 -12.05 7.12
C VAL A 87 23.72 -11.70 5.79
N LYS A 88 22.99 -11.81 4.68
CA LYS A 88 23.46 -11.31 3.38
C LYS A 88 23.27 -9.79 3.33
N ASN A 89 24.35 -9.06 3.02
CA ASN A 89 24.30 -7.62 2.80
C ASN A 89 23.38 -7.30 1.61
N TRP A 90 22.37 -6.46 1.84
CA TRP A 90 21.45 -6.02 0.80
C TRP A 90 22.14 -5.01 -0.13
N ALA A 91 22.54 -5.46 -1.33
CA ALA A 91 23.09 -4.62 -2.39
C ALA A 91 22.01 -4.24 -3.43
N GLY A 92 20.80 -3.89 -2.95
CA GLY A 92 19.60 -3.83 -3.77
C GLY A 92 19.66 -2.92 -5.01
N GLY A 93 18.83 -3.30 -5.98
CA GLY A 93 18.46 -2.48 -7.12
C GLY A 93 17.90 -3.23 -8.34
N SER A 94 17.97 -4.56 -8.40
CA SER A 94 17.38 -5.31 -9.50
C SER A 94 15.95 -5.76 -9.17
N THR A 95 15.03 -5.53 -10.10
CA THR A 95 13.70 -6.16 -10.14
C THR A 95 13.77 -7.65 -10.50
N ASP A 96 14.98 -8.16 -10.71
CA ASP A 96 15.26 -9.55 -11.01
C ASP A 96 15.61 -10.24 -9.68
N PHE A 97 14.65 -10.99 -9.11
CA PHE A 97 14.77 -11.72 -7.83
C PHE A 97 15.73 -12.94 -7.93
N SER A 98 16.70 -12.87 -8.83
CA SER A 98 17.70 -13.89 -9.07
C SER A 98 18.89 -13.65 -8.16
N PHE A 99 19.08 -14.52 -7.16
CA PHE A 99 20.31 -14.52 -6.37
C PHE A 99 21.42 -15.15 -7.20
N ILE A 100 22.47 -14.38 -7.49
CA ILE A 100 23.63 -14.80 -8.32
C ILE A 100 24.36 -16.00 -7.70
N ASP A 101 24.26 -16.18 -6.39
CA ASP A 101 24.95 -17.25 -5.63
C ASP A 101 24.14 -18.52 -5.43
N ASP A 102 22.84 -18.52 -5.74
CA ASP A 102 22.00 -19.71 -5.62
C ASP A 102 21.92 -20.39 -6.99
N LYS A 103 22.29 -21.69 -7.07
CA LYS A 103 22.06 -22.47 -8.29
C LYS A 103 20.58 -22.35 -8.65
N PRO A 104 20.23 -21.88 -9.86
CA PRO A 104 18.84 -21.74 -10.24
C PRO A 104 18.17 -23.09 -10.09
N VAL A 105 17.05 -23.12 -9.36
CA VAL A 105 16.14 -24.27 -9.36
C VAL A 105 15.81 -24.52 -10.83
N SER A 106 16.06 -25.75 -11.30
CA SER A 106 16.00 -26.14 -12.70
C SER A 106 14.86 -25.43 -13.44
N ILE A 107 15.22 -24.55 -14.37
CA ILE A 107 14.26 -23.89 -15.25
C ILE A 107 13.63 -25.02 -16.06
N ILE A 108 12.37 -25.31 -15.79
CA ILE A 108 11.58 -26.24 -16.59
C ILE A 108 11.05 -25.41 -17.74
N ASP A 109 11.57 -25.64 -18.95
CA ASP A 109 10.99 -25.07 -20.17
C ASP A 109 9.60 -25.70 -20.37
N LEU A 110 8.59 -25.06 -19.80
CA LEU A 110 7.19 -25.36 -20.05
C LEU A 110 6.86 -24.79 -21.43
N GLU A 111 6.58 -25.67 -22.39
CA GLU A 111 5.97 -25.28 -23.67
C GLU A 111 4.60 -24.66 -23.38
N VAL A 112 4.56 -23.32 -23.33
CA VAL A 112 3.30 -22.58 -23.18
C VAL A 112 2.54 -22.65 -24.51
N PRO A 113 1.31 -23.17 -24.55
CA PRO A 113 0.52 -23.20 -25.77
C PRO A 113 0.16 -21.78 -26.22
N GLU A 114 0.10 -21.57 -27.54
CA GLU A 114 -0.34 -20.29 -28.11
C GLU A 114 -1.75 -19.96 -27.64
N SER A 115 -1.96 -18.68 -27.27
CA SER A 115 -3.27 -18.20 -26.84
C SER A 115 -4.28 -18.28 -27.98
N GLU A 116 -5.46 -18.82 -27.72
CA GLU A 116 -6.57 -18.80 -28.68
C GLU A 116 -7.00 -17.36 -28.98
N GLU A 117 -7.10 -17.01 -30.27
CA GLU A 117 -7.64 -15.72 -30.71
C GLU A 117 -9.16 -15.70 -30.51
N ILE A 118 -9.66 -14.65 -29.86
CA ILE A 118 -11.08 -14.46 -29.63
C ILE A 118 -11.65 -13.77 -30.88
N GLU A 119 -12.48 -14.47 -31.66
CA GLU A 119 -13.24 -13.85 -32.75
C GLU A 119 -14.20 -12.81 -32.18
N SER A 120 -14.15 -11.58 -32.72
CA SER A 120 -15.08 -10.51 -32.37
C SER A 120 -16.30 -10.60 -33.30
N ASP A 121 -17.48 -10.71 -32.69
CA ASP A 121 -18.80 -10.74 -33.33
C ASP A 121 -19.25 -9.34 -33.81
#